data_AF-A0A953U4G8-F1
#
_entry.id   AF-A0A953U4G8-F1
#
_cell.length_a   1.000
_cell.length_b   1.000
_cell.length_c   1.000
_cell.angle_alpha   90.00
_cell.angle_beta   90.00
_cell.angle_gamma   90.00
#
_symmetry.space_group_name_H-M   'P 1'
#
loop_
_entity.id
_entity.type
_entity.pdbx_description
1 polymer ?
#
loop_
_entity_poly.entity_id
_entity_poly.type
_entity_poly.pdbx_seq_one_letter_code
_entity_poly.pdbx_strand_id
1 'polypeptide(L)'
;MEWKEQITGRGGKKVLAGVNFVIYTVVVIAILVLVNWFVNEHDHRWDLTPNKQYSLSPQTQKILKDLSREVSIDVFDRRSSFGKKNDVLDMYRSASRHVTVQYLDPNRDPVLAKQYGVHTYGTVVVAAGDRHFEVQGDDEQSITNALIRVLKGKRSVCFVQGHGERNLDSSDRDGFSRVKSTLESESYDTQPVLLMQKMEIPADCSLLVIAGPKNDYLPPEVDAIRKYMDGGGRGLFMLDAGVQTPNLDKLLEDWNVTPRNDLVVDPSPVAQLLGTSPAMPLILKYGSSPIVQPLSNHVTLFPLSRSFEVSKDYKAGITTDSLCETSPKSYDVMNFNPKMEDIAFRPGKDLKGPLTVAVAGTISGQGDKKKEGRFVAFGTSLLSDNEFLGFQANPDFFLNAINWLSADEDLISIRPKPPESQTLNLTARQAGKLFWLGVIGLPLLIIVAGTTVWWERRR
;
A
#
# COMPACT_ATOMS: atom_id res chain seq x y z
N MET A 1 -29.55 13.59 79.76
CA MET A 1 -28.72 14.42 78.84
C MET A 1 -27.29 14.39 79.36
N GLU A 2 -26.53 13.32 79.10
CA GLU A 2 -25.15 13.22 79.61
C GLU A 2 -24.25 12.24 78.85
N TRP A 3 -24.46 12.09 77.53
CA TRP A 3 -23.56 11.30 76.66
C TRP A 3 -23.12 12.05 75.38
N LYS A 4 -23.62 13.27 75.16
CA LYS A 4 -23.29 14.09 73.98
C LYS A 4 -22.14 15.09 74.19
N GLU A 5 -21.61 15.24 75.40
CA GLU A 5 -20.55 16.23 75.71
C GLU A 5 -19.14 15.64 75.92
N GLN A 6 -18.87 14.41 75.45
CA GLN A 6 -17.52 13.81 75.54
C GLN A 6 -16.76 13.67 74.22
N ILE A 7 -17.19 14.32 73.12
CA ILE A 7 -16.50 14.22 71.81
C ILE A 7 -15.98 15.59 71.27
N THR A 8 -15.99 16.65 72.08
CA THR A 8 -15.54 18.00 71.65
C THR A 8 -14.23 18.48 72.29
N GLY A 9 -13.42 17.58 72.87
CA GLY A 9 -12.04 17.88 73.29
C GLY A 9 -11.02 17.74 72.15
N ARG A 10 -9.82 18.35 72.28
CA ARG A 10 -8.68 18.23 71.34
C ARG A 10 -8.34 16.77 70.94
N GLY A 11 -8.72 15.79 71.76
CA GLY A 11 -8.64 14.35 71.46
C GLY A 11 -9.74 13.82 70.52
N GLY A 12 -10.99 14.29 70.63
CA GLY A 12 -12.11 13.90 69.76
C GLY A 12 -11.93 14.35 68.31
N LYS A 13 -11.34 15.54 68.09
CA LYS A 13 -10.92 16.00 66.74
C LYS A 13 -9.77 15.17 66.15
N LYS A 14 -8.86 14.65 66.99
CA LYS A 14 -7.80 13.72 66.55
C LYS A 14 -8.34 12.33 66.23
N VAL A 15 -9.34 11.85 66.98
CA VAL A 15 -10.03 10.58 66.71
C VAL A 15 -10.88 10.68 65.44
N LEU A 16 -11.64 11.77 65.23
CA LEU A 16 -12.38 12.02 63.99
C LEU A 16 -11.46 12.17 62.77
N ALA A 17 -10.31 12.84 62.91
CA ALA A 17 -9.31 12.92 61.86
C ALA A 17 -8.67 11.55 61.54
N GLY A 18 -8.43 10.73 62.57
CA GLY A 18 -7.94 9.35 62.42
C GLY A 18 -8.96 8.43 61.74
N VAL A 19 -10.25 8.56 62.06
CA VAL A 19 -11.34 7.81 61.41
C VAL A 19 -11.49 8.23 59.94
N ASN A 20 -11.45 9.53 59.64
CA ASN A 20 -11.45 10.00 58.25
C ASN A 20 -10.24 9.47 57.48
N PHE A 21 -9.05 9.47 58.07
CA PHE A 21 -7.86 8.90 57.45
C PHE A 21 -8.01 7.41 57.11
N VAL A 22 -8.58 6.62 58.03
CA VAL A 22 -8.88 5.19 57.78
C VAL A 22 -9.89 5.03 56.67
N ILE A 23 -10.98 5.81 56.67
CA ILE A 23 -12.01 5.77 55.61
C ILE A 23 -11.40 6.14 54.25
N TYR A 24 -10.62 7.22 54.16
CA TYR A 24 -9.95 7.60 52.91
C TYR A 24 -8.97 6.51 52.44
N THR A 25 -8.23 5.90 53.36
CA THR A 25 -7.30 4.81 53.03
C THR A 25 -8.04 3.60 52.46
N VAL A 26 -9.16 3.20 53.08
CA VAL A 26 -9.99 2.09 52.61
C VAL A 26 -10.59 2.41 51.24
N VAL A 27 -11.08 3.64 51.02
CA VAL A 27 -11.61 4.07 49.71
C VAL A 27 -10.53 4.05 48.64
N VAL A 28 -9.32 4.53 48.94
CA VAL A 28 -8.19 4.49 47.99
C VAL A 28 -7.81 3.05 47.66
N ILE A 29 -7.74 2.15 48.65
CA ILE A 29 -7.47 0.72 48.41
C ILE A 29 -8.58 0.10 47.55
N ALA A 30 -9.85 0.39 47.83
CA ALA A 30 -10.97 -0.11 47.04
C ALA A 30 -10.91 0.38 45.58
N ILE A 31 -10.56 1.65 45.36
CA ILE A 31 -10.33 2.19 44.01
C ILE A 31 -9.16 1.49 43.33
N LEU A 32 -8.04 1.29 44.03
CA LEU A 32 -6.88 0.59 43.46
C LEU A 32 -7.23 -0.85 43.07
N VAL A 33 -8.01 -1.55 43.88
CA VAL A 33 -8.49 -2.91 43.57
C VAL A 33 -9.41 -2.90 42.36
N LEU A 34 -10.37 -1.96 42.27
CA LEU A 34 -11.27 -1.82 41.13
C LEU A 34 -10.53 -1.46 39.84
N VAL A 35 -9.59 -0.52 39.92
CA VAL A 35 -8.74 -0.14 38.78
C VAL A 35 -7.90 -1.33 38.35
N ASN A 36 -7.26 -2.04 39.28
CA ASN A 36 -6.46 -3.21 38.95
C ASN A 36 -7.30 -4.34 38.35
N TRP A 37 -8.51 -4.57 38.85
CA TRP A 37 -9.45 -5.54 38.29
C TRP A 37 -9.89 -5.14 36.88
N PHE A 38 -10.27 -3.88 36.66
CA PHE A 38 -10.68 -3.37 35.36
C PHE A 38 -9.54 -3.44 34.33
N VAL A 39 -8.32 -3.06 34.72
CA VAL A 39 -7.12 -3.13 33.87
C VAL A 39 -6.78 -4.58 33.51
N ASN A 40 -6.96 -5.52 34.44
CA ASN A 40 -6.63 -6.92 34.21
C ASN A 40 -7.67 -7.68 33.36
N GLU A 41 -8.92 -7.20 33.34
CA GLU A 41 -10.01 -7.86 32.59
C GLU A 41 -10.28 -7.20 31.22
N HIS A 42 -9.87 -5.94 31.04
CA HIS A 42 -9.99 -5.20 29.79
C HIS A 42 -8.61 -4.79 29.26
N ASP A 43 -7.93 -5.73 28.60
CA ASP A 43 -6.65 -5.54 27.88
C ASP A 43 -6.79 -4.69 26.61
N HIS A 44 -7.58 -3.62 26.65
CA HIS A 44 -7.76 -2.74 25.52
C HIS A 44 -6.56 -1.79 25.39
N ARG A 45 -5.62 -2.14 24.50
CA ARG A 45 -4.44 -1.33 24.22
C ARG A 45 -4.80 -0.15 23.33
N TRP A 46 -4.71 1.06 23.88
CA TRP A 46 -4.78 2.28 23.09
C TRP A 46 -3.40 2.67 22.59
N ASP A 47 -3.24 2.63 21.27
CA ASP A 47 -2.06 3.15 20.61
C ASP A 47 -2.20 4.66 20.39
N LEU A 48 -1.51 5.42 21.25
CA LEU A 48 -1.46 6.88 21.18
C LEU A 48 -0.34 7.38 20.25
N THR A 49 0.36 6.48 19.56
CA THR A 49 1.36 6.92 18.58
C THR A 49 0.67 7.54 17.36
N PRO A 50 1.21 8.65 16.81
CA PRO A 50 0.60 9.33 15.65
C PRO A 50 0.33 8.40 14.46
N ASN A 51 1.20 7.40 14.24
CA ASN A 51 1.12 6.48 13.09
C ASN A 51 0.55 5.11 13.46
N LYS A 52 0.02 4.95 14.68
CA LYS A 52 -0.48 3.68 15.20
C LYS A 52 0.50 2.52 14.96
N GLN A 53 1.76 2.70 15.39
CA GLN A 53 2.85 1.74 15.16
C GLN A 53 2.68 0.44 15.94
N TYR A 54 1.91 0.46 17.02
CA TYR A 54 1.58 -0.67 17.87
C TYR A 54 0.13 -1.12 17.66
N SER A 55 -0.43 -0.83 16.49
CA SER A 55 -1.73 -1.32 16.04
C SER A 55 -1.61 -1.91 14.65
N LEU A 56 -2.35 -2.98 14.42
CA LEU A 56 -2.56 -3.51 13.08
C LEU A 56 -3.11 -2.42 12.16
N SER A 57 -2.65 -2.44 10.91
CA SER A 57 -3.14 -1.58 9.84
C SER A 57 -4.67 -1.73 9.68
N PRO A 58 -5.36 -0.67 9.22
CA PRO A 58 -6.80 -0.75 8.95
C PRO A 58 -7.16 -1.88 7.98
N GLN A 59 -6.26 -2.20 7.05
CA GLN A 59 -6.42 -3.30 6.09
C GLN A 59 -6.39 -4.66 6.80
N THR A 60 -5.40 -4.91 7.66
CA THR A 60 -5.30 -6.17 8.44
C THR A 60 -6.53 -6.35 9.30
N GLN A 61 -6.97 -5.29 10.00
CA GLN A 61 -8.16 -5.35 10.85
C GLN A 61 -9.42 -5.72 10.06
N LYS A 62 -9.55 -5.23 8.82
CA LYS A 62 -10.67 -5.60 7.96
C LYS A 62 -10.62 -7.10 7.59
N ILE A 63 -9.46 -7.58 7.15
CA ILE A 63 -9.24 -9.01 6.82
C ILE A 63 -9.56 -9.91 8.03
N LEU A 64 -9.07 -9.53 9.21
CA LEU A 64 -9.28 -10.27 10.46
C LEU A 64 -10.74 -10.27 10.95
N LYS A 65 -11.51 -9.23 10.65
CA LYS A 65 -12.95 -9.16 10.95
C LYS A 65 -13.78 -9.99 9.97
N ASP A 66 -13.39 -10.02 8.71
CA ASP A 66 -14.11 -10.73 7.64
C ASP A 66 -13.74 -12.23 7.57
N LEU A 67 -12.89 -12.69 8.49
CA LEU A 67 -12.42 -14.07 8.59
C LEU A 67 -13.54 -15.01 9.04
N SER A 68 -13.93 -15.92 8.13
CA SER A 68 -14.97 -16.93 8.33
C SER A 68 -14.45 -18.35 8.53
N ARG A 69 -13.13 -18.55 8.41
CA ARG A 69 -12.45 -19.84 8.54
C ARG A 69 -11.37 -19.75 9.61
N GLU A 70 -11.09 -20.87 10.27
CA GLU A 70 -9.97 -20.94 11.22
C GLU A 70 -8.63 -20.87 10.50
N VAL A 71 -7.71 -20.10 11.07
CA VAL A 71 -6.34 -19.92 10.58
C VAL A 71 -5.37 -20.20 11.71
N SER A 72 -4.40 -21.07 11.47
CA SER A 72 -3.24 -21.23 12.34
C SER A 72 -2.05 -20.42 11.83
N ILE A 73 -1.34 -19.80 12.76
CA ILE A 73 -0.05 -19.16 12.52
C ILE A 73 0.97 -19.91 13.40
N ASP A 74 1.74 -20.79 12.77
CA ASP A 74 2.67 -21.68 13.42
C ASP A 74 4.10 -21.14 13.25
N VAL A 75 4.69 -20.66 14.35
CA VAL A 75 6.03 -20.08 14.38
C VAL A 75 7.04 -21.16 14.72
N PHE A 76 7.91 -21.47 13.76
CA PHE A 76 8.97 -22.46 13.92
C PHE A 76 10.28 -21.79 14.34
N ASP A 77 10.59 -21.81 15.63
CA ASP A 77 11.83 -21.24 16.17
C ASP A 77 12.34 -22.03 17.37
N ARG A 78 13.50 -21.63 17.92
CA ARG A 78 14.07 -22.19 19.13
C ARG A 78 13.31 -21.68 20.36
N ARG A 79 13.19 -22.53 21.39
CA ARG A 79 12.58 -22.15 22.67
C ARG A 79 13.16 -20.89 23.32
N SER A 80 14.45 -20.63 23.12
CA SER A 80 15.11 -19.42 23.62
C SER A 80 14.54 -18.13 23.00
N SER A 81 13.98 -18.23 21.80
CA SER A 81 13.41 -17.10 21.05
C SER A 81 11.95 -16.84 21.40
N PHE A 82 11.20 -17.85 21.90
CA PHE A 82 9.77 -17.72 22.24
C PHE A 82 9.47 -16.71 23.36
N GLY A 83 10.50 -16.26 24.10
CA GLY A 83 10.38 -15.20 25.12
C GLY A 83 10.50 -13.77 24.56
N LYS A 84 10.94 -13.59 23.31
CA LYS A 84 10.76 -12.32 22.60
C LYS A 84 9.29 -12.25 22.23
N LYS A 85 8.49 -11.55 23.03
CA LYS A 85 7.07 -11.31 22.73
C LYS A 85 7.01 -10.63 21.36
N ASN A 86 6.57 -11.37 20.36
CA ASN A 86 6.25 -10.80 19.07
C ASN A 86 4.90 -10.11 19.22
N ASP A 87 4.95 -8.82 19.59
CA ASP A 87 3.75 -7.99 19.79
C ASP A 87 2.80 -8.09 18.60
N VAL A 88 3.33 -8.28 17.39
CA VAL A 88 2.54 -8.47 16.16
C VAL A 88 1.64 -9.70 16.23
N LEU A 89 2.16 -10.89 16.52
CA LEU A 89 1.35 -12.11 16.52
C LEU A 89 0.27 -12.12 17.60
N ASP A 90 0.59 -11.55 18.77
CA ASP A 90 -0.38 -11.35 19.85
C ASP A 90 -1.51 -10.40 19.41
N MET A 91 -1.18 -9.36 18.62
CA MET A 91 -2.20 -8.47 18.04
C MET A 91 -3.16 -9.24 17.12
N TYR A 92 -2.70 -10.19 16.29
CA TYR A 92 -3.60 -10.99 15.42
C TYR A 92 -4.54 -11.87 16.24
N ARG A 93 -3.99 -12.55 17.26
CA ARG A 93 -4.76 -13.40 18.18
C ARG A 93 -5.81 -12.61 18.94
N SER A 94 -5.48 -11.38 19.34
CA SER A 94 -6.42 -10.48 20.03
C SER A 94 -7.49 -9.90 19.10
N ALA A 95 -7.17 -9.71 17.82
CA ALA A 95 -8.05 -9.06 16.85
C ALA A 95 -9.11 -10.02 16.25
N SER A 96 -8.85 -11.33 16.21
CA SER A 96 -9.82 -12.32 15.71
C SER A 96 -9.77 -13.63 16.49
N ARG A 97 -10.96 -14.15 16.84
CA ARG A 97 -11.11 -15.46 17.50
C ARG A 97 -10.83 -16.64 16.56
N HIS A 98 -10.80 -16.39 15.25
CA HIS A 98 -10.50 -17.41 14.24
C HIS A 98 -9.00 -17.60 14.00
N VAL A 99 -8.14 -16.82 14.65
CA VAL A 99 -6.69 -16.92 14.53
C VAL A 99 -6.10 -17.60 15.75
N THR A 100 -5.37 -18.69 15.53
CA THR A 100 -4.61 -19.40 16.55
C THR A 100 -3.12 -19.24 16.28
N VAL A 101 -2.34 -18.84 17.28
CA VAL A 101 -0.88 -18.73 17.17
C VAL A 101 -0.23 -19.84 17.99
N GLN A 102 0.64 -20.64 17.37
CA GLN A 102 1.41 -21.70 18.03
C GLN A 102 2.91 -21.49 17.83
N TYR A 103 3.69 -21.84 18.84
CA TYR A 103 5.15 -21.81 18.78
C TYR A 103 5.67 -23.23 18.81
N LEU A 104 6.29 -23.67 17.72
CA LEU A 104 6.73 -25.05 17.49
C LEU A 104 8.26 -25.08 17.36
N ASP A 105 8.89 -26.12 17.93
CA ASP A 105 10.33 -26.34 17.78
C ASP A 105 10.56 -27.41 16.70
N PRO A 106 11.15 -27.07 15.54
CA PRO A 106 11.35 -28.01 14.43
C PRO A 106 12.03 -29.32 14.81
N ASN A 107 12.89 -29.33 15.85
CA ASN A 107 13.59 -30.54 16.27
C ASN A 107 12.73 -31.46 17.13
N ARG A 108 11.77 -30.89 17.87
CA ARG A 108 10.86 -31.66 18.74
C ARG A 108 9.65 -32.16 17.97
N ASP A 109 9.21 -31.37 17.00
CA ASP A 109 8.06 -31.68 16.15
C ASP A 109 8.49 -31.88 14.67
N PRO A 110 9.42 -32.82 14.39
CA PRO A 110 10.01 -32.96 13.05
C PRO A 110 9.00 -33.44 12.00
N VAL A 111 7.91 -34.08 12.43
CA VAL A 111 6.82 -34.52 11.54
C VAL A 111 6.08 -33.31 10.97
N LEU A 112 5.70 -32.36 11.82
CA LEU A 112 5.01 -31.13 11.41
C LEU A 112 5.94 -30.22 10.60
N ALA A 113 7.19 -30.07 11.04
CA ALA A 113 8.19 -29.30 10.29
C ALA A 113 8.41 -29.86 8.88
N LYS A 114 8.50 -31.19 8.74
CA LYS A 114 8.64 -31.84 7.43
C LYS A 114 7.37 -31.75 6.59
N GLN A 115 6.19 -31.84 7.20
CA GLN A 115 4.90 -31.69 6.51
C GLN A 115 4.75 -30.30 5.89
N TYR A 116 5.18 -29.26 6.61
CA TYR A 116 5.13 -27.88 6.14
C TYR A 116 6.40 -27.42 5.43
N GLY A 117 7.33 -28.31 5.07
CA GLY A 117 8.54 -27.91 4.31
C GLY A 117 9.55 -27.04 5.07
N VAL A 118 9.41 -26.88 6.39
CA VAL A 118 10.22 -25.95 7.17
C VAL A 118 11.65 -26.46 7.33
N HIS A 119 12.60 -25.73 6.76
CA HIS A 119 14.02 -26.06 6.81
C HIS A 119 14.86 -25.11 7.68
N THR A 120 14.32 -23.94 8.03
CA THR A 120 15.03 -22.87 8.75
C THR A 120 14.25 -22.42 9.99
N TYR A 121 14.97 -22.06 11.06
CA TYR A 121 14.38 -21.39 12.22
C TYR A 121 13.97 -19.96 11.87
N GLY A 122 12.92 -19.45 12.51
CA GLY A 122 12.34 -18.14 12.23
C GLY A 122 11.32 -18.17 11.08
N THR A 123 10.98 -19.36 10.59
CA THR A 123 9.93 -19.54 9.58
C THR A 123 8.57 -19.48 10.26
N VAL A 124 7.67 -18.65 9.73
CA VAL A 124 6.28 -18.59 10.16
C VAL A 124 5.43 -19.25 9.09
N VAL A 125 4.60 -20.22 9.49
CA VAL A 125 3.67 -20.91 8.59
C VAL A 125 2.28 -20.43 8.89
N VAL A 126 1.60 -19.85 7.88
CA VAL A 126 0.18 -19.53 7.99
C VAL A 126 -0.60 -20.63 7.27
N ALA A 127 -1.59 -21.22 7.93
CA ALA A 127 -2.38 -22.31 7.37
C ALA A 127 -3.89 -22.12 7.62
N ALA A 128 -4.71 -22.51 6.65
CA ALA A 128 -6.17 -22.55 6.77
C ALA A 128 -6.73 -23.71 5.96
N GLY A 129 -7.27 -24.71 6.67
CA GLY A 129 -7.62 -26.00 6.07
C GLY A 129 -6.39 -26.68 5.47
N ASP A 130 -6.48 -27.08 4.19
CA ASP A 130 -5.40 -27.81 3.50
C ASP A 130 -4.30 -26.89 2.91
N ARG A 131 -4.53 -25.58 2.88
CA ARG A 131 -3.57 -24.61 2.32
C ARG A 131 -2.69 -24.05 3.41
N HIS A 132 -1.39 -24.03 3.16
CA HIS A 132 -0.41 -23.38 4.01
C HIS A 132 0.58 -22.58 3.14
N PHE A 133 1.14 -21.52 3.71
CA PHE A 133 2.19 -20.72 3.11
C PHE A 133 3.25 -20.40 4.17
N GLU A 134 4.51 -20.59 3.80
CA GLU A 134 5.68 -20.28 4.61
C GLU A 134 6.14 -18.85 4.33
N VAL A 135 6.46 -18.09 5.37
CA VAL A 135 7.10 -16.79 5.27
C VAL A 135 8.29 -16.69 6.21
N GLN A 136 9.31 -15.97 5.75
CA GLN A 136 10.49 -15.63 6.54
C GLN A 136 10.27 -14.26 7.16
N GLY A 137 10.10 -14.20 8.48
CA GLY A 137 9.82 -12.96 9.21
C GLY A 137 8.50 -12.99 9.97
N ASP A 138 8.45 -12.18 11.03
CA ASP A 138 7.35 -12.06 11.99
C ASP A 138 6.67 -10.67 11.96
N ASP A 139 6.89 -9.91 10.89
CA ASP A 139 6.28 -8.60 10.66
C ASP A 139 4.84 -8.71 10.09
N GLU A 140 4.06 -7.64 10.28
CA GLU A 140 2.64 -7.58 9.88
C GLU A 140 2.44 -7.80 8.37
N GLN A 141 3.35 -7.28 7.54
CA GLN A 141 3.23 -7.40 6.09
C GLN A 141 3.38 -8.86 5.68
N SER A 142 4.45 -9.53 6.12
CA SER A 142 4.73 -10.92 5.80
C SER A 142 3.59 -11.84 6.24
N ILE A 143 3.11 -11.67 7.48
CA ILE A 143 2.03 -12.49 8.04
C ILE A 143 0.70 -12.24 7.33
N THR A 144 0.33 -10.98 7.07
CA THR A 144 -0.95 -10.71 6.39
C THR A 144 -0.94 -11.16 4.95
N ASN A 145 0.18 -11.00 4.25
CA ASN A 145 0.32 -11.45 2.88
C ASN A 145 0.20 -12.98 2.80
N ALA A 146 0.83 -13.72 3.72
CA ALA A 146 0.64 -15.16 3.86
C ALA A 146 -0.83 -15.51 4.13
N LEU A 147 -1.49 -14.81 5.04
CA LEU A 147 -2.92 -14.99 5.33
C LEU A 147 -3.79 -14.80 4.08
N ILE A 148 -3.56 -13.75 3.29
CA ILE A 148 -4.30 -13.49 2.05
C ILE A 148 -4.08 -14.64 1.06
N ARG A 149 -2.84 -15.12 0.86
CA ARG A 149 -2.52 -16.25 -0.03
C ARG A 149 -3.22 -17.53 0.40
N VAL A 150 -3.19 -17.84 1.69
CA VAL A 150 -3.86 -19.01 2.27
C VAL A 150 -5.38 -18.93 2.08
N LEU A 151 -5.98 -17.75 2.18
CA LEU A 151 -7.43 -17.58 2.07
C LEU A 151 -7.93 -17.56 0.63
N LYS A 152 -7.24 -16.88 -0.29
CA LYS A 152 -7.71 -16.66 -1.68
C LYS A 152 -7.08 -17.61 -2.69
N GLY A 153 -5.90 -18.17 -2.40
CA GLY A 153 -5.11 -18.95 -3.36
C GLY A 153 -4.14 -18.07 -4.14
N LYS A 154 -3.42 -18.68 -5.08
CA LYS A 154 -2.45 -17.98 -5.94
C LYS A 154 -3.19 -17.05 -6.92
N ARG A 155 -2.77 -15.79 -6.98
CA ARG A 155 -3.20 -14.83 -8.00
C ARG A 155 -2.08 -14.71 -9.02
N SER A 156 -2.37 -15.01 -10.28
CA SER A 156 -1.34 -14.98 -11.32
C SER A 156 -1.48 -13.71 -12.16
N VAL A 157 -0.42 -12.92 -12.22
CA VAL A 157 -0.26 -11.80 -13.16
C VAL A 157 0.50 -12.31 -14.38
N CYS A 158 -0.17 -12.33 -15.52
CA CYS A 158 0.39 -12.84 -16.76
C CYS A 158 0.98 -11.74 -17.60
N PHE A 159 2.24 -11.85 -17.96
CA PHE A 159 2.91 -10.90 -18.83
C PHE A 159 2.97 -11.45 -20.24
N VAL A 160 2.40 -10.74 -21.21
CA VAL A 160 2.50 -11.11 -22.61
C VAL A 160 3.95 -10.98 -23.07
N GLN A 161 4.42 -11.96 -23.83
CA GLN A 161 5.75 -12.03 -24.41
C GLN A 161 5.65 -12.43 -25.89
N GLY A 162 6.67 -12.09 -26.67
CA GLY A 162 6.83 -12.51 -28.07
C GLY A 162 6.90 -11.36 -29.09
N HIS A 163 6.54 -10.14 -28.69
CA HIS A 163 6.52 -8.94 -29.54
C HIS A 163 7.56 -7.89 -29.11
N GLY A 164 8.49 -8.25 -28.23
CA GLY A 164 9.56 -7.37 -27.73
C GLY A 164 9.19 -6.62 -26.44
N GLU A 165 8.16 -7.11 -25.74
CA GLU A 165 7.78 -6.63 -24.43
C GLU A 165 8.93 -6.74 -23.41
N ARG A 166 8.76 -6.04 -22.29
CA ARG A 166 9.72 -6.02 -21.20
C ARG A 166 9.87 -7.43 -20.60
N ASN A 167 11.11 -7.86 -20.42
CA ASN A 167 11.42 -9.17 -19.85
C ASN A 167 11.38 -9.11 -18.30
N LEU A 168 10.51 -9.93 -17.70
CA LEU A 168 10.37 -10.07 -16.25
C LEU A 168 11.63 -10.55 -15.53
N ASP A 169 12.47 -11.33 -16.19
CA ASP A 169 13.66 -11.91 -15.56
C ASP A 169 14.92 -11.08 -15.82
N SER A 170 14.82 -10.01 -16.63
CA SER A 170 15.97 -9.15 -16.90
C SER A 170 16.21 -8.13 -15.77
N SER A 171 17.45 -8.13 -15.27
CA SER A 171 18.00 -7.14 -14.35
C SER A 171 18.58 -5.91 -15.04
N ASP A 172 18.51 -5.84 -16.37
CA ASP A 172 18.98 -4.69 -17.14
C ASP A 172 18.16 -3.46 -16.80
N ARG A 173 18.70 -2.28 -17.13
CA ARG A 173 18.06 -0.98 -16.87
C ARG A 173 16.60 -0.93 -17.33
N ASP A 174 16.31 -1.53 -18.47
CA ASP A 174 15.01 -1.50 -19.13
C ASP A 174 14.24 -2.84 -19.00
N GLY A 175 14.70 -3.72 -18.11
CA GLY A 175 14.06 -4.97 -17.71
C GLY A 175 13.04 -4.80 -16.56
N PHE A 176 12.32 -5.86 -16.21
CA PHE A 176 11.21 -5.86 -15.26
C PHE A 176 11.43 -6.76 -14.02
N SER A 177 12.67 -7.17 -13.72
CA SER A 177 12.98 -7.96 -12.51
C SER A 177 12.50 -7.30 -11.20
N ARG A 178 12.54 -5.96 -11.10
CA ARG A 178 11.99 -5.24 -9.95
C ARG A 178 10.48 -5.35 -9.89
N VAL A 179 9.78 -5.20 -11.01
CA VAL A 179 8.31 -5.41 -11.08
C VAL A 179 7.95 -6.79 -10.59
N LYS A 180 8.67 -7.83 -11.05
CA LYS A 180 8.48 -9.21 -10.61
C LYS A 180 8.60 -9.31 -9.09
N SER A 181 9.71 -8.85 -8.51
CA SER A 181 9.93 -8.89 -7.05
C SER A 181 8.87 -8.10 -6.27
N THR A 182 8.43 -6.96 -6.79
CA THR A 182 7.39 -6.13 -6.19
C THR A 182 6.04 -6.86 -6.19
N LEU A 183 5.64 -7.47 -7.31
CA LEU A 183 4.40 -8.26 -7.40
C LEU A 183 4.44 -9.50 -6.49
N GLU A 184 5.58 -10.20 -6.45
CA GLU A 184 5.79 -11.35 -5.56
C GLU A 184 5.68 -10.93 -4.09
N SER A 185 6.20 -9.76 -3.71
CA SER A 185 6.05 -9.22 -2.35
C SER A 185 4.58 -8.91 -2.00
N GLU A 186 3.77 -8.58 -3.01
CA GLU A 186 2.33 -8.31 -2.90
C GLU A 186 1.48 -9.57 -3.06
N SER A 187 2.09 -10.76 -3.04
CA SER A 187 1.39 -12.06 -3.14
C SER A 187 0.79 -12.41 -4.49
N TYR A 188 1.32 -11.82 -5.55
CA TYR A 188 1.05 -12.25 -6.92
C TYR A 188 2.16 -13.17 -7.41
N ASP A 189 1.78 -14.28 -8.04
CA ASP A 189 2.68 -15.05 -8.88
C ASP A 189 2.76 -14.36 -10.25
N THR A 190 3.92 -14.40 -10.91
CA THR A 190 4.08 -13.86 -12.26
C THR A 190 4.38 -14.98 -13.25
N GLN A 191 3.76 -14.94 -14.43
CA GLN A 191 4.01 -15.92 -15.48
C GLN A 191 4.02 -15.29 -16.87
N PRO A 192 4.93 -15.70 -17.77
CA PRO A 192 4.89 -15.27 -19.16
C PRO A 192 3.77 -15.96 -19.93
N VAL A 193 3.16 -15.26 -20.88
CA VAL A 193 2.15 -15.79 -21.81
C VAL A 193 2.58 -15.50 -23.24
N LEU A 194 2.67 -16.55 -24.04
CA LEU A 194 3.06 -16.49 -25.46
C LEU A 194 1.82 -16.74 -26.33
N LEU A 195 1.11 -15.67 -26.70
CA LEU A 195 -0.15 -15.76 -27.47
C LEU A 195 0.03 -16.43 -28.85
N MET A 196 1.19 -16.21 -29.49
CA MET A 196 1.56 -16.88 -30.73
C MET A 196 1.56 -18.42 -30.63
N GLN A 197 1.86 -18.97 -29.44
CA GLN A 197 1.87 -20.42 -29.23
C GLN A 197 0.49 -20.96 -28.89
N LYS A 198 -0.26 -20.21 -28.06
CA LYS A 198 -1.61 -20.55 -27.64
C LYS A 198 -2.45 -19.28 -27.66
N MET A 199 -3.39 -19.22 -28.61
CA MET A 199 -4.31 -18.09 -28.86
C MET A 199 -5.40 -17.98 -27.80
N GLU A 200 -5.01 -18.01 -26.52
CA GLU A 200 -5.89 -18.02 -25.37
C GLU A 200 -5.13 -17.54 -24.12
N ILE A 201 -5.77 -16.69 -23.33
CA ILE A 201 -5.27 -16.30 -22.01
C ILE A 201 -5.54 -17.46 -21.02
N PRO A 202 -4.53 -17.94 -20.26
CA PRO A 202 -4.73 -19.00 -19.27
C PRO A 202 -5.86 -18.69 -18.29
N ALA A 203 -6.65 -19.70 -17.90
CA ALA A 203 -7.82 -19.53 -17.04
C ALA A 203 -7.46 -19.15 -15.58
N ASP A 204 -6.23 -19.45 -15.15
CA ASP A 204 -5.65 -19.05 -13.87
C ASP A 204 -5.08 -17.63 -13.90
N CYS A 205 -5.14 -16.95 -15.05
CA CYS A 205 -4.70 -15.57 -15.18
C CYS A 205 -5.70 -14.60 -14.54
N SER A 206 -5.32 -14.01 -13.42
CA SER A 206 -6.13 -12.99 -12.73
C SER A 206 -6.02 -11.62 -13.39
N LEU A 207 -4.84 -11.30 -13.96
CA LEU A 207 -4.54 -10.01 -14.58
C LEU A 207 -3.55 -10.19 -15.73
N LEU A 208 -3.86 -9.62 -16.89
CA LEU A 208 -3.00 -9.60 -18.06
C LEU A 208 -2.21 -8.28 -18.13
N VAL A 209 -0.90 -8.35 -18.36
CA VAL A 209 -0.03 -7.19 -18.54
C VAL A 209 0.61 -7.24 -19.92
N ILE A 210 0.44 -6.16 -20.69
CA ILE A 210 1.16 -5.88 -21.93
C ILE A 210 2.15 -4.77 -21.64
N ALA A 211 3.44 -5.12 -21.55
CA ALA A 211 4.48 -4.22 -21.10
C ALA A 211 5.38 -3.77 -22.28
N GLY A 212 5.00 -2.69 -22.95
CA GLY A 212 5.85 -2.02 -23.95
C GLY A 212 6.21 -2.88 -25.17
N PRO A 213 5.22 -3.44 -25.91
CA PRO A 213 5.50 -4.20 -27.13
C PRO A 213 6.30 -3.35 -28.12
N LYS A 214 7.17 -4.00 -28.92
CA LYS A 214 7.99 -3.36 -29.96
C LYS A 214 7.48 -3.65 -31.37
N ASN A 215 6.65 -4.67 -31.51
CA ASN A 215 5.97 -5.07 -32.74
C ASN A 215 4.47 -5.19 -32.46
N ASP A 216 3.65 -4.99 -33.48
CA ASP A 216 2.20 -5.14 -33.35
C ASP A 216 1.79 -6.62 -33.24
N TYR A 217 0.68 -6.85 -32.54
CA TYR A 217 0.08 -8.17 -32.40
C TYR A 217 -0.68 -8.57 -33.65
N LEU A 218 -0.78 -9.87 -33.91
CA LEU A 218 -1.61 -10.38 -34.99
C LEU A 218 -3.11 -10.26 -34.64
N PRO A 219 -4.01 -10.11 -35.61
CA PRO A 219 -5.45 -10.01 -35.34
C PRO A 219 -6.03 -11.14 -34.46
N PRO A 220 -5.65 -12.43 -34.64
CA PRO A 220 -6.13 -13.50 -33.76
C PRO A 220 -5.68 -13.37 -32.30
N GLU A 221 -4.51 -12.76 -32.05
CA GLU A 221 -4.00 -12.53 -30.70
C GLU A 221 -4.79 -11.40 -30.03
N VAL A 222 -5.07 -10.33 -30.77
CA VAL A 222 -5.92 -9.23 -30.30
C VAL A 222 -7.35 -9.71 -30.02
N ASP A 223 -7.89 -10.62 -30.85
CA ASP A 223 -9.20 -11.24 -30.60
C ASP A 223 -9.21 -12.09 -29.32
N ALA A 224 -8.10 -12.79 -29.00
CA ALA A 224 -7.97 -13.53 -27.75
C ALA A 224 -7.93 -12.59 -26.53
N ILE A 225 -7.21 -11.47 -26.62
CA ILE A 225 -7.20 -10.43 -25.58
C ILE A 225 -8.60 -9.84 -25.41
N ARG A 226 -9.27 -9.49 -26.51
CA ARG A 226 -10.64 -8.96 -26.49
C ARG A 226 -11.60 -9.92 -25.79
N LYS A 227 -11.60 -11.19 -26.19
CA LYS A 227 -12.45 -12.23 -25.58
C LYS A 227 -12.21 -12.37 -24.08
N TYR A 228 -10.96 -12.29 -23.63
CA TYR A 228 -10.61 -12.30 -22.21
C TYR A 228 -11.18 -11.08 -21.47
N MET A 229 -11.01 -9.88 -22.03
CA MET A 229 -11.48 -8.63 -21.43
C MET A 229 -13.02 -8.55 -21.38
N ASP A 230 -13.70 -8.91 -22.48
CA ASP A 230 -15.17 -8.97 -22.57
C ASP A 230 -15.76 -10.03 -21.61
N GLY A 231 -14.98 -11.06 -21.29
CA GLY A 231 -15.31 -12.09 -20.30
C GLY A 231 -15.20 -11.65 -18.83
N GLY A 232 -14.90 -10.37 -18.59
CA GLY A 232 -14.63 -9.83 -17.26
C GLY A 232 -13.15 -9.87 -16.86
N GLY A 233 -12.25 -9.94 -17.84
CA GLY A 233 -10.81 -9.92 -17.61
C GLY A 233 -10.30 -8.60 -17.04
N ARG A 234 -9.05 -8.62 -16.57
CA ARG A 234 -8.33 -7.47 -16.05
C ARG A 234 -7.06 -7.26 -16.85
N GLY A 235 -6.82 -6.04 -17.33
CA GLY A 235 -5.72 -5.73 -18.25
C GLY A 235 -4.96 -4.46 -17.89
N LEU A 236 -3.63 -4.53 -17.84
CA LEU A 236 -2.73 -3.37 -17.80
C LEU A 236 -1.99 -3.26 -19.14
N PHE A 237 -2.15 -2.14 -19.82
CA PHE A 237 -1.56 -1.87 -21.13
C PHE A 237 -0.53 -0.75 -21.01
N MET A 238 0.73 -1.01 -21.33
CA MET A 238 1.80 -0.02 -21.28
C MET A 238 2.37 0.17 -22.68
N LEU A 239 2.18 1.34 -23.28
CA LEU A 239 2.44 1.57 -24.70
C LEU A 239 3.51 2.63 -24.92
N ASP A 240 4.74 2.22 -25.25
CA ASP A 240 5.88 3.13 -25.42
C ASP A 240 5.73 4.05 -26.65
N ALA A 241 6.12 5.32 -26.56
CA ALA A 241 6.17 6.22 -27.71
C ALA A 241 7.10 5.71 -28.83
N GLY A 242 6.75 6.00 -30.09
CA GLY A 242 7.58 5.66 -31.25
C GLY A 242 7.49 4.20 -31.74
N VAL A 243 6.55 3.42 -31.18
CA VAL A 243 6.19 2.07 -31.66
C VAL A 243 4.79 2.09 -32.26
N GLN A 244 4.57 1.44 -33.40
CA GLN A 244 3.25 1.35 -34.02
C GLN A 244 2.61 0.01 -33.69
N THR A 245 1.40 0.06 -33.13
CA THR A 245 0.62 -1.12 -32.73
C THR A 245 -0.84 -1.00 -33.17
N PRO A 246 -1.13 -0.79 -34.47
CA PRO A 246 -2.47 -0.44 -34.94
C PRO A 246 -3.57 -1.44 -34.56
N ASN A 247 -3.26 -2.74 -34.46
CA ASN A 247 -4.26 -3.72 -34.03
C ASN A 247 -4.61 -3.57 -32.54
N LEU A 248 -3.61 -3.30 -31.68
CA LEU A 248 -3.83 -3.03 -30.26
C LEU A 248 -4.46 -1.65 -30.02
N ASP A 249 -4.06 -0.65 -30.81
CA ASP A 249 -4.61 0.71 -30.76
C ASP A 249 -6.12 0.67 -31.07
N LYS A 250 -6.51 -0.09 -32.10
CA LYS A 250 -7.91 -0.33 -32.45
C LYS A 250 -8.70 -1.03 -31.34
N LEU A 251 -8.08 -1.95 -30.59
CA LEU A 251 -8.72 -2.58 -29.43
C LEU A 251 -9.06 -1.54 -28.34
N LEU A 252 -8.13 -0.63 -28.05
CA LEU A 252 -8.36 0.44 -27.08
C LEU A 252 -9.37 1.48 -27.58
N GLU A 253 -9.40 1.76 -28.89
CA GLU A 253 -10.41 2.64 -29.51
C GLU A 253 -11.82 2.07 -29.36
N ASP A 254 -11.95 0.75 -29.37
CA ASP A 254 -13.20 0.09 -29.04
C ASP A 254 -13.65 0.34 -27.59
N TRP A 255 -12.72 0.69 -26.71
CA TRP A 255 -12.94 1.06 -25.32
C TRP A 255 -12.86 2.57 -25.04
N ASN A 256 -13.17 3.39 -26.05
CA ASN A 256 -13.19 4.86 -25.98
C ASN A 256 -11.81 5.50 -25.70
N VAL A 257 -10.71 4.79 -25.92
CA VAL A 257 -9.34 5.30 -25.73
C VAL A 257 -8.57 5.22 -27.03
N THR A 258 -8.09 6.35 -27.53
CA THR A 258 -7.21 6.38 -28.71
C THR A 258 -5.77 6.64 -28.26
N PRO A 259 -4.86 5.65 -28.35
CA PRO A 259 -3.43 5.89 -28.18
C PRO A 259 -2.92 6.77 -29.31
N ARG A 260 -2.31 7.90 -28.99
CA ARG A 260 -1.76 8.79 -30.00
C ARG A 260 -0.36 8.36 -30.38
N ASN A 261 -0.02 8.48 -31.67
CA ASN A 261 1.32 8.24 -32.17
C ASN A 261 2.21 9.47 -31.94
N ASP A 262 2.47 9.81 -30.69
CA ASP A 262 3.21 11.00 -30.32
C ASP A 262 4.24 10.75 -29.21
N LEU A 263 5.10 11.74 -28.99
CA LEU A 263 5.93 11.84 -27.78
C LEU A 263 5.48 13.07 -27.01
N VAL A 264 5.18 12.88 -25.73
CA VAL A 264 4.88 13.97 -24.80
C VAL A 264 6.16 14.65 -24.35
N VAL A 265 6.21 15.97 -24.49
CA VAL A 265 7.31 16.83 -24.04
C VAL A 265 6.76 17.87 -23.07
N ASP A 266 7.30 17.92 -21.86
CA ASP A 266 6.97 18.92 -20.86
C ASP A 266 8.19 19.77 -20.49
N PRO A 267 8.31 21.01 -21.04
CA PRO A 267 9.42 21.91 -20.75
C PRO A 267 9.27 22.62 -19.40
N SER A 268 8.39 22.17 -18.50
CA SER A 268 8.23 22.75 -17.17
C SER A 268 9.58 22.77 -16.42
N PRO A 269 9.98 23.94 -15.85
CA PRO A 269 11.23 24.04 -15.09
C PRO A 269 11.30 23.10 -13.88
N VAL A 270 10.15 22.63 -13.39
CA VAL A 270 10.07 21.69 -12.25
C VAL A 270 10.78 20.36 -12.58
N ALA A 271 10.65 19.88 -13.82
CA ALA A 271 11.34 18.67 -14.29
C ALA A 271 12.86 18.81 -14.19
N GLN A 272 13.39 19.94 -14.70
CA GLN A 272 14.83 20.22 -14.67
C GLN A 272 15.37 20.39 -13.25
N LEU A 273 14.61 21.01 -12.34
CA LEU A 273 14.98 21.13 -10.93
C LEU A 273 15.12 19.78 -10.22
N LEU A 274 14.37 18.77 -10.66
CA LEU A 274 14.41 17.40 -10.14
C LEU A 274 15.34 16.47 -10.95
N GLY A 275 16.13 17.04 -11.86
CA GLY A 275 17.12 16.30 -12.65
C GLY A 275 16.54 15.46 -13.79
N THR A 276 15.30 15.73 -14.22
CA THR A 276 14.65 15.02 -15.34
C THR A 276 14.72 15.83 -16.63
N SER A 277 14.48 15.15 -17.76
CA SER A 277 14.45 15.75 -19.10
C SER A 277 13.03 16.15 -19.50
N PRO A 278 12.82 17.13 -20.40
CA PRO A 278 11.50 17.45 -20.93
C PRO A 278 10.74 16.26 -21.55
N ALA A 279 11.45 15.25 -22.07
CA ALA A 279 10.84 14.02 -22.58
C ALA A 279 10.45 13.01 -21.48
N MET A 280 10.60 13.39 -20.21
CA MET A 280 10.20 12.64 -19.03
C MET A 280 9.29 13.54 -18.16
N PRO A 281 8.06 13.82 -18.62
CA PRO A 281 7.10 14.64 -17.90
C PRO A 281 6.89 14.16 -16.45
N LEU A 282 6.85 15.13 -15.54
CA LEU A 282 6.41 14.94 -14.16
C LEU A 282 4.91 15.23 -14.08
N ILE A 283 4.16 14.29 -13.53
CA ILE A 283 2.72 14.45 -13.33
C ILE A 283 2.47 14.87 -11.90
N LEU A 284 1.74 15.98 -11.77
CA LEU A 284 1.26 16.53 -10.49
C LEU A 284 -0.26 16.71 -10.49
N LYS A 285 -0.93 16.49 -11.63
CA LYS A 285 -2.37 16.62 -11.79
C LYS A 285 -2.96 15.24 -12.04
N TYR A 286 -3.75 14.80 -11.07
CA TYR A 286 -4.40 13.50 -11.08
C TYR A 286 -5.92 13.63 -11.21
N GLY A 287 -6.55 12.61 -11.78
CA GLY A 287 -8.00 12.45 -11.82
C GLY A 287 -8.60 12.05 -10.46
N SER A 288 -9.87 11.65 -10.47
CA SER A 288 -10.63 11.26 -9.27
C SER A 288 -10.62 9.76 -8.97
N SER A 289 -9.95 8.95 -9.80
CA SER A 289 -9.93 7.50 -9.64
C SER A 289 -9.24 7.07 -8.33
N PRO A 290 -9.70 5.99 -7.67
CA PRO A 290 -9.04 5.40 -6.51
C PRO A 290 -7.57 5.04 -6.75
N ILE A 291 -7.16 4.83 -8.02
CA ILE A 291 -5.77 4.54 -8.39
C ILE A 291 -4.85 5.72 -8.02
N VAL A 292 -5.31 6.94 -8.29
CA VAL A 292 -4.48 8.15 -8.24
C VAL A 292 -4.85 9.11 -7.10
N GLN A 293 -6.00 8.92 -6.46
CA GLN A 293 -6.42 9.75 -5.32
C GLN A 293 -5.37 9.81 -4.19
N PRO A 294 -4.70 8.70 -3.79
CA PRO A 294 -3.63 8.74 -2.79
C PRO A 294 -2.38 9.50 -3.24
N LEU A 295 -2.22 9.73 -4.56
CA LEU A 295 -1.05 10.37 -5.15
C LEU A 295 -1.16 11.89 -5.24
N SER A 296 -2.26 12.49 -4.77
CA SER A 296 -2.56 13.93 -4.92
C SER A 296 -1.45 14.88 -4.42
N ASN A 297 -0.59 14.43 -3.50
CA ASN A 297 0.54 15.19 -2.95
C ASN A 297 1.91 14.62 -3.38
N HIS A 298 1.93 13.71 -4.34
CA HIS A 298 3.12 13.01 -4.82
C HIS A 298 3.33 13.27 -6.31
N VAL A 299 4.52 12.92 -6.79
CA VAL A 299 4.90 13.11 -8.19
C VAL A 299 5.22 11.76 -8.82
N THR A 300 4.64 11.50 -9.98
CA THR A 300 4.98 10.35 -10.83
C THR A 300 5.70 10.82 -12.08
N LEU A 301 6.66 10.03 -12.54
CA LEU A 301 7.47 10.31 -13.73
C LEU A 301 7.03 9.39 -14.88
N PHE A 302 6.86 9.97 -16.06
CA PHE A 302 6.45 9.26 -17.29
C PHE A 302 7.52 9.40 -18.38
N PRO A 303 8.60 8.60 -18.36
CA PRO A 303 9.66 8.68 -19.35
C PRO A 303 9.20 8.27 -20.75
N LEU A 304 9.51 9.07 -21.76
CA LEU A 304 9.21 8.81 -23.19
C LEU A 304 7.76 8.37 -23.42
N SER A 305 6.82 9.06 -22.78
CA SER A 305 5.40 8.70 -22.84
C SER A 305 4.74 9.22 -24.10
N ARG A 306 3.82 8.42 -24.66
CA ARG A 306 2.78 8.91 -25.56
C ARG A 306 1.59 9.44 -24.78
N SER A 307 0.66 10.09 -25.46
CA SER A 307 -0.61 10.53 -24.91
C SER A 307 -1.80 9.68 -25.38
N PHE A 308 -2.92 9.83 -24.67
CA PHE A 308 -4.20 9.22 -24.99
C PHE A 308 -5.26 10.31 -25.23
N GLU A 309 -6.15 10.02 -26.16
CA GLU A 309 -7.40 10.76 -26.33
C GLU A 309 -8.56 9.90 -25.81
N VAL A 310 -9.41 10.48 -24.96
CA VAL A 310 -10.61 9.82 -24.44
C VAL A 310 -11.83 10.34 -25.20
N SER A 311 -12.57 9.44 -25.84
CA SER A 311 -13.76 9.81 -26.62
C SER A 311 -14.82 10.47 -25.75
N LYS A 312 -15.46 11.52 -26.27
CA LYS A 312 -16.64 12.15 -25.65
C LYS A 312 -17.93 11.42 -25.99
N ASP A 313 -17.91 10.62 -27.04
CA ASP A 313 -19.03 9.80 -27.49
C ASP A 313 -18.92 8.43 -26.82
N TYR A 314 -19.51 8.33 -25.62
CA TYR A 314 -19.47 7.10 -24.83
C TYR A 314 -20.22 5.97 -25.53
N LYS A 315 -19.50 4.93 -25.93
CA LYS A 315 -20.10 3.64 -26.30
C LYS A 315 -20.84 3.04 -25.09
N ALA A 316 -22.06 2.56 -25.31
CA ALA A 316 -22.89 1.99 -24.24
C ALA A 316 -22.17 0.81 -23.55
N GLY A 317 -22.11 0.85 -22.21
CA GLY A 317 -21.48 -0.19 -21.41
C GLY A 317 -19.97 -0.01 -21.18
N ILE A 318 -19.35 1.07 -21.67
CA ILE A 318 -17.93 1.34 -21.47
C ILE A 318 -17.74 2.69 -20.77
N THR A 319 -16.99 2.68 -19.67
CA THR A 319 -16.58 3.91 -18.97
C THR A 319 -15.07 4.05 -19.04
N THR A 320 -14.60 5.28 -19.23
CA THR A 320 -13.17 5.58 -19.33
C THR A 320 -12.91 6.94 -18.72
N ASP A 321 -11.96 7.00 -17.80
CA ASP A 321 -11.54 8.21 -17.09
C ASP A 321 -10.04 8.47 -17.28
N SER A 322 -9.67 9.75 -17.37
CA SER A 322 -8.27 10.17 -17.32
C SER A 322 -7.72 10.04 -15.90
N LEU A 323 -6.52 9.44 -15.77
CA LEU A 323 -5.81 9.29 -14.50
C LEU A 323 -4.77 10.38 -14.27
N CYS A 324 -4.00 10.70 -15.31
CA CYS A 324 -2.81 11.53 -15.23
C CYS A 324 -2.78 12.53 -16.37
N GLU A 325 -2.69 13.81 -16.04
CA GLU A 325 -2.57 14.90 -17.01
C GLU A 325 -1.23 15.64 -16.85
N THR A 326 -0.60 15.95 -17.98
CA THR A 326 0.65 16.73 -18.02
C THR A 326 0.40 18.20 -17.71
N SER A 327 1.46 19.02 -17.62
CA SER A 327 1.28 20.45 -17.38
C SER A 327 0.65 21.16 -18.59
N PRO A 328 -0.01 22.31 -18.39
CA PRO A 328 -0.52 23.14 -19.50
C PRO A 328 0.57 23.66 -20.46
N LYS A 329 1.85 23.59 -20.08
CA LYS A 329 2.99 24.00 -20.92
C LYS A 329 3.52 22.87 -21.79
N SER A 330 3.11 21.63 -21.51
CA SER A 330 3.49 20.48 -22.32
C SER A 330 2.93 20.56 -23.73
N TYR A 331 3.46 19.73 -24.61
CA TYR A 331 3.01 19.55 -25.96
C TYR A 331 3.38 18.15 -26.44
N ASP A 332 2.72 17.70 -27.51
CA ASP A 332 3.08 16.44 -28.16
C ASP A 332 4.03 16.68 -29.34
N VAL A 333 4.74 15.64 -29.77
CA VAL A 333 5.46 15.62 -31.03
C VAL A 333 4.89 14.47 -31.85
N MET A 334 3.95 14.79 -32.73
CA MET A 334 3.22 13.80 -33.53
C MET A 334 4.15 13.02 -34.48
N ASN A 335 3.87 11.75 -34.70
CA ASN A 335 4.68 10.81 -35.50
C ASN A 335 6.13 10.75 -35.02
N PHE A 336 6.32 10.71 -33.69
CA PHE A 336 7.63 10.55 -33.09
C PHE A 336 8.27 9.23 -33.54
N ASN A 337 9.58 9.26 -33.76
CA ASN A 337 10.43 8.12 -34.05
C ASN A 337 11.74 8.32 -33.28
N PRO A 338 12.29 7.31 -32.59
CA PRO A 338 13.57 7.43 -31.88
C PRO A 338 14.75 7.96 -32.70
N LYS A 339 14.69 7.90 -34.04
CA LYS A 339 15.71 8.44 -34.96
C LYS A 339 15.50 9.92 -35.33
N MET A 340 14.48 10.57 -34.78
CA MET A 340 14.17 11.98 -35.07
C MET A 340 15.19 12.90 -34.40
N GLU A 341 15.77 13.83 -35.17
CA GLU A 341 16.79 14.76 -34.68
C GLU A 341 16.20 15.99 -33.97
N ASP A 342 15.04 16.47 -34.43
CA ASP A 342 14.37 17.65 -33.89
C ASP A 342 13.12 17.26 -33.10
N ILE A 343 13.20 17.41 -31.77
CA ILE A 343 12.11 17.20 -30.83
C ILE A 343 11.64 18.57 -30.33
N ALA A 344 10.88 19.26 -31.19
CA ALA A 344 10.34 20.58 -30.92
C ALA A 344 8.87 20.67 -31.35
N PHE A 345 8.14 21.61 -30.74
CA PHE A 345 6.73 21.86 -31.06
C PHE A 345 6.56 22.41 -32.47
N ARG A 346 5.68 21.79 -33.27
CA ARG A 346 5.35 22.21 -34.63
C ARG A 346 3.91 22.71 -34.71
N PRO A 347 3.69 24.03 -34.90
CA PRO A 347 2.36 24.62 -34.99
C PRO A 347 1.50 23.97 -36.07
N GLY A 348 0.23 23.68 -35.75
CA GLY A 348 -0.74 23.09 -36.67
C GLY A 348 -0.60 21.58 -36.88
N LYS A 349 0.47 20.95 -36.39
CA LYS A 349 0.66 19.49 -36.40
C LYS A 349 0.58 18.89 -35.01
N ASP A 350 1.17 19.58 -34.04
CA ASP A 350 1.28 19.14 -32.66
C ASP A 350 0.23 19.84 -31.77
N LEU A 351 -0.24 19.15 -30.72
CA LEU A 351 -1.15 19.63 -29.71
C LEU A 351 -0.41 20.23 -28.51
N LYS A 352 -1.03 21.26 -27.92
CA LYS A 352 -0.65 21.79 -26.62
C LYS A 352 -1.38 21.04 -25.50
N GLY A 353 -0.70 20.90 -24.38
CA GLY A 353 -1.26 20.28 -23.19
C GLY A 353 -2.35 21.10 -22.50
N PRO A 354 -2.95 20.55 -21.44
CA PRO A 354 -2.62 19.27 -20.81
C PRO A 354 -2.95 18.06 -21.71
N LEU A 355 -2.07 17.06 -21.67
CA LEU A 355 -2.21 15.79 -22.40
C LEU A 355 -2.43 14.68 -21.39
N THR A 356 -3.31 13.73 -21.71
CA THR A 356 -3.58 12.57 -20.86
C THR A 356 -2.52 11.49 -21.13
N VAL A 357 -1.83 11.02 -20.09
CA VAL A 357 -0.76 10.00 -20.22
C VAL A 357 -1.07 8.67 -19.54
N ALA A 358 -2.18 8.62 -18.80
CA ALA A 358 -2.72 7.38 -18.28
C ALA A 358 -4.25 7.46 -18.17
N VAL A 359 -4.92 6.33 -18.40
CA VAL A 359 -6.38 6.18 -18.34
C VAL A 359 -6.77 4.89 -17.65
N ALA A 360 -7.97 4.83 -17.09
CA ALA A 360 -8.59 3.61 -16.61
C ALA A 360 -10.03 3.51 -17.10
N GLY A 361 -10.54 2.29 -17.27
CA GLY A 361 -11.90 2.09 -17.71
C GLY A 361 -12.48 0.74 -17.36
N THR A 362 -13.80 0.64 -17.51
CA THR A 362 -14.57 -0.58 -17.29
C THR A 362 -15.33 -0.96 -18.55
N ILE A 363 -15.48 -2.26 -18.77
CA ILE A 363 -16.13 -2.85 -19.94
C ILE A 363 -17.27 -3.73 -19.40
N SER A 364 -18.51 -3.36 -19.65
CA SER A 364 -19.66 -4.18 -19.28
C SER A 364 -19.72 -5.39 -20.21
N GLY A 365 -19.55 -6.60 -19.67
CA GLY A 365 -19.68 -7.83 -20.45
C GLY A 365 -21.06 -7.97 -21.09
N GLN A 366 -21.11 -8.56 -22.29
CA GLN A 366 -22.36 -8.88 -22.99
C GLN A 366 -22.90 -10.26 -22.56
N GLY A 367 -24.20 -10.36 -22.21
CA GLY A 367 -24.90 -11.62 -21.90
C GLY A 367 -25.46 -11.75 -20.47
N ASP A 368 -26.03 -12.92 -20.15
CA ASP A 368 -26.77 -13.22 -18.90
C ASP A 368 -25.90 -13.26 -17.62
N LYS A 369 -24.57 -13.34 -17.76
CA LYS A 369 -23.62 -13.25 -16.64
C LYS A 369 -22.81 -11.96 -16.76
N LYS A 370 -23.36 -10.86 -16.24
CA LYS A 370 -22.72 -9.54 -16.14
C LYS A 370 -21.42 -9.62 -15.33
N LYS A 371 -20.30 -9.96 -15.97
CA LYS A 371 -18.97 -9.73 -15.42
C LYS A 371 -18.43 -8.46 -16.06
N GLU A 372 -18.09 -7.48 -15.23
CA GLU A 372 -17.43 -6.25 -15.66
C GLU A 372 -15.95 -6.53 -15.87
N GLY A 373 -15.42 -6.21 -17.05
CA GLY A 373 -13.99 -6.14 -17.38
C GLY A 373 -13.40 -4.81 -16.91
N ARG A 374 -12.11 -4.76 -16.60
CA ARG A 374 -11.42 -3.51 -16.23
C ARG A 374 -10.06 -3.41 -16.90
N PHE A 375 -9.70 -2.21 -17.31
CA PHE A 375 -8.39 -1.94 -17.86
C PHE A 375 -7.77 -0.66 -17.32
N VAL A 376 -6.44 -0.62 -17.33
CA VAL A 376 -5.62 0.58 -17.12
C VAL A 376 -4.64 0.66 -18.27
N ALA A 377 -4.44 1.86 -18.83
CA ALA A 377 -3.43 2.08 -19.86
C ALA A 377 -2.47 3.20 -19.47
N PHE A 378 -1.17 2.94 -19.64
CA PHE A 378 -0.07 3.88 -19.42
C PHE A 378 0.61 4.19 -20.75
N GLY A 379 0.95 5.46 -20.97
CA GLY A 379 1.61 5.91 -22.20
C GLY A 379 3.09 5.52 -22.29
N THR A 380 3.60 4.75 -21.33
CA THR A 380 4.97 4.22 -21.34
C THR A 380 5.06 3.00 -20.43
N SER A 381 5.88 2.02 -20.82
CA SER A 381 6.32 0.93 -19.95
C SER A 381 7.49 1.33 -19.05
N LEU A 382 8.24 2.38 -19.44
CA LEU A 382 9.44 2.81 -18.75
C LEU A 382 9.16 3.27 -17.32
N LEU A 383 7.95 3.78 -16.99
CA LEU A 383 7.65 4.18 -15.61
C LEU A 383 7.80 3.02 -14.60
N SER A 384 7.72 1.77 -15.08
CA SER A 384 7.81 0.56 -14.25
C SER A 384 9.05 -0.27 -14.55
N ASP A 385 9.97 0.17 -15.40
CA ASP A 385 11.22 -0.58 -15.60
C ASP A 385 12.13 -0.51 -14.36
N ASN A 386 13.23 -1.26 -14.40
CA ASN A 386 14.16 -1.32 -13.28
C ASN A 386 14.77 0.05 -12.92
N GLU A 387 14.86 0.99 -13.87
CA GLU A 387 15.37 2.34 -13.64
C GLU A 387 14.35 3.22 -12.91
N PHE A 388 13.11 3.29 -13.38
CA PHE A 388 12.15 4.30 -12.94
C PHE A 388 11.06 3.79 -12.01
N LEU A 389 10.92 2.46 -11.80
CA LEU A 389 9.94 1.95 -10.83
C LEU A 389 10.18 2.51 -9.42
N GLY A 390 11.44 2.77 -9.05
CA GLY A 390 11.79 3.34 -7.74
C GLY A 390 11.65 4.86 -7.63
N PHE A 391 11.22 5.55 -8.70
CA PHE A 391 11.13 7.01 -8.68
C PHE A 391 9.87 7.47 -7.94
N GLN A 392 10.06 8.12 -6.80
CA GLN A 392 8.99 8.80 -6.04
C GLN A 392 7.73 7.91 -5.90
N ALA A 393 6.60 8.30 -6.50
CA ALA A 393 5.34 7.57 -6.42
C ALA A 393 5.07 6.60 -7.59
N ASN A 394 6.03 6.37 -8.49
CA ASN A 394 5.89 5.34 -9.53
C ASN A 394 5.58 3.92 -9.00
N PRO A 395 6.20 3.42 -7.90
CA PRO A 395 5.88 2.09 -7.42
C PRO A 395 4.47 2.03 -6.85
N ASP A 396 4.04 3.08 -6.14
CA ASP A 396 2.69 3.19 -5.61
C ASP A 396 1.64 3.30 -6.72
N PHE A 397 1.91 4.06 -7.77
CA PHE A 397 1.01 4.20 -8.91
C PHE A 397 0.82 2.87 -9.65
N PHE A 398 1.92 2.16 -9.94
CA PHE A 398 1.88 0.83 -10.54
C PHE A 398 1.07 -0.14 -9.68
N LEU A 399 1.38 -0.24 -8.38
CA LEU A 399 0.68 -1.15 -7.48
C LEU A 399 -0.78 -0.76 -7.25
N ASN A 400 -1.12 0.52 -7.24
CA ASN A 400 -2.51 0.97 -7.13
C ASN A 400 -3.31 0.56 -8.37
N ALA A 401 -2.72 0.61 -9.57
CA ALA A 401 -3.34 0.11 -10.78
C ALA A 401 -3.58 -1.40 -10.73
N ILE A 402 -2.55 -2.18 -10.33
CA ILE A 402 -2.68 -3.63 -10.14
C ILE A 402 -3.75 -3.97 -9.10
N ASN A 403 -3.78 -3.24 -7.99
CA ASN A 403 -4.77 -3.46 -6.92
C ASN A 403 -6.18 -3.08 -7.36
N TRP A 404 -6.37 -1.98 -8.10
CA TRP A 404 -7.69 -1.59 -8.61
C TRP A 404 -8.22 -2.58 -9.64
N LEU A 405 -7.33 -3.08 -10.53
CA LEU A 405 -7.64 -4.17 -11.45
C LEU A 405 -8.02 -5.44 -10.68
N SER A 406 -7.33 -5.72 -9.57
CA SER A 406 -7.59 -6.91 -8.74
C SER A 406 -8.70 -6.70 -7.69
N ALA A 407 -9.27 -5.50 -7.56
CA ALA A 407 -10.07 -5.08 -6.39
C ALA A 407 -11.41 -5.80 -6.22
N ASP A 408 -11.94 -6.45 -7.26
CA ASP A 408 -13.12 -7.31 -7.11
C ASP A 408 -12.80 -8.61 -6.34
N GLU A 409 -11.55 -8.82 -5.96
CA GLU A 409 -11.14 -9.90 -5.06
C GLU A 409 -10.93 -9.46 -3.59
N ASP A 410 -11.69 -8.49 -3.08
CA ASP A 410 -11.95 -8.14 -1.66
C ASP A 410 -10.79 -8.02 -0.63
N LEU A 411 -9.54 -8.32 -0.96
CA LEU A 411 -8.40 -8.26 -0.05
C LEU A 411 -7.21 -7.63 -0.78
N ILE A 412 -6.90 -6.38 -0.40
CA ILE A 412 -5.70 -5.65 -0.82
C ILE A 412 -4.56 -6.13 0.08
N SER A 413 -3.44 -6.53 -0.54
CA SER A 413 -2.18 -6.87 0.14
C SER A 413 -1.66 -5.68 0.94
N ILE A 414 -1.00 -5.98 2.05
CA ILE A 414 -0.65 -4.96 3.03
C ILE A 414 0.75 -4.46 2.77
N ARG A 415 0.87 -3.14 2.65
CA ARG A 415 2.16 -2.48 2.50
C ARG A 415 2.76 -2.19 3.86
N PRO A 416 4.10 -2.27 4.00
CA PRO A 416 4.76 -1.86 5.21
C PRO A 416 4.50 -0.36 5.42
N LYS A 417 4.09 0.02 6.64
CA LYS A 417 4.03 1.43 7.01
C LYS A 417 5.47 1.94 6.98
N PRO A 418 5.86 2.87 6.08
CA PRO A 418 7.21 3.38 6.08
C PRO A 418 7.49 4.00 7.46
N PRO A 419 8.66 3.77 8.06
CA PRO A 419 9.06 4.51 9.25
C PRO A 419 9.15 5.98 8.85
N GLU A 420 8.14 6.76 9.22
CA GLU A 420 8.21 8.20 9.05
C GLU A 420 9.32 8.71 9.98
N SER A 421 10.44 9.10 9.38
CA SER A 421 11.47 9.84 10.12
C SER A 421 10.84 11.17 10.50
N GLN A 422 10.30 11.25 11.72
CA GLN A 422 9.81 12.50 12.26
C GLN A 422 10.98 13.44 12.45
N THR A 423 11.30 14.21 11.41
CA THR A 423 12.22 15.33 11.53
C THR A 423 11.46 16.43 12.26
N LEU A 424 11.91 16.75 13.48
CA LEU A 424 11.37 17.84 14.26
C LEU A 424 11.74 19.16 13.58
N ASN A 425 10.88 19.61 12.65
CA ASN A 425 11.06 20.87 11.91
C ASN A 425 10.65 22.04 12.79
N LEU A 426 11.49 22.36 13.78
CA LEU A 426 11.33 23.53 14.62
C LEU A 426 11.78 24.78 13.87
N THR A 427 10.91 25.78 13.80
CA THR A 427 11.37 27.14 13.49
C THR A 427 12.34 27.62 14.57
N ALA A 428 13.27 28.51 14.22
CA ALA A 428 14.22 29.09 15.19
C ALA A 428 13.52 29.69 16.42
N ARG A 429 12.30 30.23 16.24
CA ARG A 429 11.46 30.73 17.33
C ARG A 429 10.91 29.62 18.24
N GLN A 430 10.46 28.49 17.68
CA GLN A 430 9.97 27.35 18.47
C GLN A 430 11.10 26.68 19.25
N ALA A 431 12.27 26.50 18.63
CA ALA A 431 13.46 25.99 19.31
C ALA A 431 13.89 26.90 20.47
N GLY A 432 13.90 28.22 20.25
CA GLY A 432 14.19 29.19 21.30
C GLY A 432 13.20 29.12 22.48
N LYS A 433 11.90 29.01 22.20
CA LYS A 433 10.88 28.85 23.27
C LYS A 433 11.10 27.58 24.08
N LEU A 434 11.35 26.45 23.43
CA LEU A 434 11.62 25.17 24.09
C LEU A 434 12.87 25.25 24.98
N PHE A 435 13.93 25.92 24.52
CA PHE A 435 15.13 26.16 25.32
C PHE A 435 14.83 26.96 26.58
N TRP A 436 14.16 28.12 26.47
CA TRP A 436 13.83 28.95 27.64
C TRP A 436 12.90 28.25 28.63
N LEU A 437 11.92 27.49 28.15
CA LEU A 437 11.01 26.72 29.00
C LEU A 437 11.74 25.57 29.73
N GLY A 438 12.52 24.78 29.00
CA GLY A 438 13.16 23.58 29.53
C GLY A 438 14.38 23.89 30.41
N VAL A 439 15.24 24.80 29.98
CA VAL A 439 16.53 25.08 30.65
C VAL A 439 16.38 26.10 31.77
N ILE A 440 15.43 27.04 31.65
CA ILE A 440 15.30 28.15 32.60
C ILE A 440 13.97 28.07 33.33
N GLY A 441 12.85 27.86 32.63
CA GLY A 441 11.51 27.80 33.23
C GLY A 441 11.37 26.69 34.28
N LEU A 442 11.69 25.45 33.91
CA LEU A 442 11.55 24.28 34.78
C LEU A 442 12.42 24.37 36.06
N PRO A 443 13.73 24.66 35.99
CA PRO A 443 14.55 24.84 37.19
C PRO A 443 14.07 25.99 38.07
N LEU A 444 13.64 27.10 37.47
CA LEU A 444 13.12 28.25 38.23
C LEU A 444 11.81 27.92 38.94
N LEU A 445 10.93 27.12 38.31
CA LEU A 445 9.72 26.60 38.94
C LEU A 445 10.04 25.73 40.16
N ILE A 446 11.04 24.85 40.04
CA ILE A 446 11.52 24.03 41.17
C ILE A 446 12.10 24.90 42.28
N ILE A 447 12.88 25.93 41.95
CA ILE A 447 13.45 26.86 42.93
C ILE A 447 12.34 27.63 43.65
N VAL A 448 11.34 28.14 42.91
CA VAL A 448 10.19 28.87 43.49
C VAL A 448 9.37 27.96 44.39
N ALA A 449 9.09 26.73 43.96
CA ALA A 449 8.39 25.73 44.78
C ALA A 449 9.19 25.38 46.05
N GLY A 450 10.51 25.17 45.93
CA GLY A 450 11.38 24.88 47.06
C GLY A 450 11.47 26.05 48.05
N THR A 451 11.58 27.29 47.55
CA THR A 451 11.64 28.50 48.39
C THR A 451 10.31 28.81 49.05
N THR A 452 9.18 28.62 48.39
CA THR A 452 7.85 28.77 49.01
C THR A 452 7.63 27.74 50.13
N VAL A 453 7.92 26.46 49.89
CA VAL A 453 7.83 25.42 50.92
C VAL A 453 8.77 25.72 52.10
N TRP A 454 9.99 26.19 51.82
CA TRP A 454 10.94 26.58 52.86
C TRP A 454 10.45 27.78 53.69
N TRP A 455 9.79 28.75 53.05
CA TRP A 455 9.25 29.94 53.71
C TRP A 455 8.02 29.60 54.57
N GLU A 456 7.11 28.77 54.06
CA GLU A 456 5.94 28.29 54.82
C GLU A 456 6.33 27.46 56.04
N ARG A 457 7.45 26.73 55.98
CA ARG A 457 7.98 25.96 57.12
C ARG A 457 8.70 26.80 58.17
N ARG A 458 9.07 28.04 57.83
CA ARG A 458 9.75 28.99 58.74
C ARG A 458 8.78 29.91 59.48
N ARG A 459 7.55 30.05 58.99
CA ARG A 459 6.41 30.57 59.77
C ARG A 459 5.86 29.46 60.65
#